data_AF-A0AA87TGH2-F1
#
_entry.id   AF-A0AA87TGH2-F1
#
_cell.length_a   1.000
_cell.length_b   1.000
_cell.length_c   1.000
_cell.angle_alpha   90.00
_cell.angle_beta   90.00
_cell.angle_gamma   90.00
#
_symmetry.space_group_name_H-M   'P 1'
#
loop_
_entity.id
_entity.type
_entity.pdbx_description
1 polymer ?
#
loop_
_entity_poly.entity_id
_entity_poly.type
_entity_poly.pdbx_seq_one_letter_code
_entity_poly.pdbx_strand_id
1 'polypeptide(L)'
;MDNLKKNLADRKKDRENLQTMLNSLYRECGEAQFEYVLQRKEPTPHIDEQDFEAWKMLRESRRKDSDTILSIKTAQSRQNELKVFSKEVDKLLHEQQRTYQNTRNDFILLFFQTYQNNSLPQIAHIAQSIEPLKESIEKVQQEKQELEHKKNDAHFFKKLTLSPQLLSLKNKLTSLQKKMNEQIIEAGEESLTDEVIKEVRGASFPEQLETAYLSLQAIVSKQDEMEDRKETLNTEQKKLEETLTECGVADTPQKRINILTDIIKNTDEKIEEAERQQGSQYSDIFYTEAGEKTDEPLTGIPELFKPYLDAIAEYRVKLGKNAIDIEYIENEIALAGEVHKIETLQKAIAGYREGITQYEKLIETAERDIAREEEIKLGLEERNNELKSQGSAD
;
A
#
# COMPACT_ATOMS: atom_id res chain seq x y z
N MET A 1 -34.88 35.35 -17.49
CA MET A 1 -34.33 35.02 -16.16
C MET A 1 -33.36 33.83 -16.23
N ASP A 2 -33.71 32.73 -16.90
CA ASP A 2 -32.86 31.52 -16.96
C ASP A 2 -31.52 31.74 -17.68
N ASN A 3 -31.49 32.53 -18.75
CA ASN A 3 -30.23 32.88 -19.43
C ASN A 3 -29.28 33.71 -18.56
N LEU A 4 -29.80 34.67 -17.76
CA LEU A 4 -28.98 35.47 -16.84
C LEU A 4 -28.42 34.61 -15.70
N LYS A 5 -29.23 33.70 -15.15
CA LYS A 5 -28.78 32.75 -14.12
C LYS A 5 -27.70 31.80 -14.65
N LYS A 6 -27.83 31.33 -15.89
CA LYS A 6 -26.82 30.50 -16.55
C LYS A 6 -25.52 31.29 -16.76
N ASN A 7 -25.60 32.49 -17.33
CA ASN A 7 -24.44 33.36 -17.54
C ASN A 7 -23.72 33.68 -16.22
N LEU A 8 -24.45 33.89 -15.12
CA LEU A 8 -23.88 34.09 -13.79
C LEU A 8 -23.09 32.87 -13.33
N ALA A 9 -23.64 31.67 -13.51
CA ALA A 9 -22.96 30.42 -13.16
C ALA A 9 -21.67 30.23 -13.98
N ASP A 10 -21.73 30.49 -15.29
CA ASP A 10 -20.58 30.41 -16.18
C ASP A 10 -19.49 31.42 -15.77
N ARG A 11 -19.87 32.67 -15.43
CA ARG A 11 -18.92 33.69 -14.95
C ARG A 11 -18.28 33.36 -13.60
N LYS A 12 -19.03 32.75 -12.67
CA LYS A 12 -18.49 32.27 -11.39
C LYS A 12 -17.47 31.15 -11.59
N LYS A 13 -17.75 30.23 -12.51
CA LYS A 13 -16.78 29.19 -12.90
C LYS A 13 -15.54 29.77 -13.57
N ASP A 14 -15.69 30.74 -14.47
CA ASP A 14 -14.56 31.45 -15.08
C ASP A 14 -13.69 32.12 -14.00
N ARG A 15 -14.31 32.72 -12.97
CA ARG A 15 -13.59 33.31 -11.83
C ARG A 15 -12.73 32.28 -11.09
N GLU A 16 -13.28 31.12 -10.77
CA GLU A 16 -12.56 30.03 -10.10
C GLU A 16 -11.36 29.55 -10.92
N ASN A 17 -11.53 29.43 -12.24
CA ASN A 17 -10.45 29.06 -13.16
C ASN A 17 -9.35 30.13 -13.20
N LEU A 18 -9.73 31.42 -13.31
CA LEU A 18 -8.79 32.55 -13.29
C LEU A 18 -8.03 32.62 -11.96
N GLN A 19 -8.70 32.41 -10.82
CA GLN A 19 -8.08 32.40 -9.51
C GLN A 19 -7.10 31.23 -9.35
N THR A 20 -7.46 30.04 -9.85
CA THR A 20 -6.59 28.87 -9.85
C THR A 20 -5.31 29.12 -10.65
N MET A 21 -5.45 29.73 -11.83
CA MET A 21 -4.30 30.06 -12.67
C MET A 21 -3.42 31.13 -12.03
N LEU A 22 -4.01 32.17 -11.43
CA LEU A 22 -3.26 33.19 -10.70
C LEU A 22 -2.49 32.58 -9.52
N ASN A 23 -3.10 31.65 -8.77
CA ASN A 23 -2.42 30.95 -7.68
C ASN A 23 -1.24 30.10 -8.18
N SER A 24 -1.36 29.46 -9.35
CA SER A 24 -0.23 28.73 -9.98
C SER A 24 0.90 29.68 -10.35
N LEU A 25 0.59 30.82 -10.95
CA LEU A 25 1.58 31.84 -11.33
C LEU A 25 2.31 32.40 -10.10
N TYR A 26 1.60 32.65 -9.01
CA TYR A 26 2.25 33.03 -7.74
C TYR A 26 3.21 31.95 -7.27
N ARG A 27 2.79 30.69 -7.22
CA ARG A 27 3.65 29.58 -6.79
C ARG A 27 4.90 29.48 -7.67
N GLU A 28 4.74 29.44 -8.99
CA GLU A 28 5.86 29.34 -9.95
C GLU A 28 6.82 30.53 -9.83
N CYS A 29 6.29 31.74 -9.63
CA CYS A 29 7.11 32.93 -9.42
C CYS A 29 7.91 32.85 -8.11
N GLY A 30 7.29 32.41 -7.01
CA GLY A 30 7.96 32.26 -5.73
C GLY A 30 8.99 31.12 -5.71
N GLU A 31 8.68 29.98 -6.34
CA GLU A 31 9.63 28.88 -6.55
C GLU A 31 10.86 29.38 -7.32
N ALA A 32 10.65 30.07 -8.45
CA ALA A 32 11.74 30.61 -9.26
C ALA A 32 12.62 31.59 -8.47
N GLN A 33 12.02 32.39 -7.60
CA GLN A 33 12.74 33.31 -6.70
C GLN A 33 13.60 32.56 -5.69
N PHE A 34 13.04 31.60 -4.96
CA PHE A 34 13.79 30.82 -3.98
C PHE A 34 14.90 29.98 -4.63
N GLU A 35 14.63 29.35 -5.77
CA GLU A 35 15.65 28.61 -6.54
C GLU A 35 16.78 29.52 -7.04
N TYR A 36 16.45 30.74 -7.46
CA TYR A 36 17.46 31.71 -7.89
C TYR A 36 18.42 32.08 -6.76
N VAL A 37 17.90 32.38 -5.56
CA VAL A 37 18.71 32.68 -4.37
C VAL A 37 19.57 31.48 -3.99
N LEU A 38 18.98 30.27 -3.98
CA LEU A 38 19.67 29.04 -3.63
C LEU A 38 20.87 28.76 -4.55
N GLN A 39 20.73 29.02 -5.85
CA GLN A 39 21.76 28.72 -6.85
C GLN A 39 22.84 29.80 -6.95
N ARG A 40 22.47 31.08 -6.88
CA ARG A 40 23.40 32.18 -7.19
C ARG A 40 24.06 32.80 -5.96
N LYS A 41 23.55 32.56 -4.75
CA LYS A 41 24.01 33.18 -3.50
C LYS A 41 24.06 34.71 -3.54
N GLU A 42 23.35 35.32 -4.49
CA GLU A 42 23.15 36.76 -4.57
C GLU A 42 21.83 37.09 -3.87
N PRO A 43 21.80 38.13 -3.01
CA PRO A 43 20.55 38.55 -2.40
C PRO A 43 19.61 39.05 -3.51
N THR A 44 18.44 38.44 -3.61
CA THR A 44 17.36 38.99 -4.42
C THR A 44 16.61 39.99 -3.55
N PRO A 45 16.42 41.24 -4.00
CA PRO A 45 15.61 42.21 -3.26
C PRO A 45 14.23 41.62 -2.97
N HIS A 46 13.69 41.92 -1.79
CA HIS A 46 12.32 41.58 -1.39
C HIS A 46 12.00 40.09 -1.22
N ILE A 47 13.02 39.30 -0.88
CA ILE A 47 12.83 37.94 -0.33
C ILE A 47 13.18 38.01 1.16
N ASP A 48 12.25 37.59 2.00
CA ASP A 48 12.49 37.49 3.44
C ASP A 48 13.41 36.29 3.75
N GLU A 49 14.47 36.54 4.53
CA GLU A 49 15.48 35.53 4.84
C GLU A 49 14.92 34.40 5.71
N GLN A 50 13.97 34.71 6.59
CA GLN A 50 13.33 33.72 7.46
C GLN A 50 12.42 32.81 6.63
N ASP A 51 11.64 33.37 5.70
CA ASP A 51 10.78 32.59 4.80
C ASP A 51 11.59 31.70 3.86
N PHE A 52 12.70 32.21 3.33
CA PHE A 52 13.63 31.42 2.50
C PHE A 52 14.26 30.24 3.26
N GLU A 53 14.76 30.47 4.48
CA GLU A 53 15.33 29.40 5.29
C GLU A 53 14.25 28.39 5.74
N ALA A 54 13.03 28.83 6.03
CA ALA A 54 11.90 27.94 6.30
C ALA A 54 11.58 27.04 5.10
N TRP A 55 11.48 27.60 3.90
CA TRP A 55 11.26 26.85 2.65
C TRP A 55 12.37 25.81 2.40
N LYS A 56 13.63 26.20 2.60
CA LYS A 56 14.79 25.30 2.45
C LYS A 56 14.76 24.15 3.45
N MET A 57 14.40 24.42 4.71
CA MET A 57 14.24 23.38 5.73
C MET A 57 13.12 22.41 5.39
N LEU A 58 12.01 22.88 4.81
CA LEU A 58 10.94 22.00 4.33
C LEU A 58 11.43 21.08 3.21
N ARG A 59 12.16 21.59 2.22
CA ARG A 59 12.72 20.77 1.13
C ARG A 59 13.72 19.73 1.61
N GLU A 60 14.59 20.10 2.55
CA GLU A 60 15.53 19.16 3.15
C GLU A 60 14.81 18.08 3.97
N SER A 61 13.76 18.45 4.71
CA SER A 61 12.91 17.47 5.42
C SER A 61 12.25 16.50 4.44
N ARG A 62 11.59 17.01 3.39
CA ARG A 62 10.94 16.21 2.35
C ARG A 62 11.92 15.26 1.67
N ARG A 63 13.14 15.71 1.41
CA ARG A 63 14.22 14.87 0.85
C ARG A 63 14.59 13.74 1.81
N LYS A 64 14.84 14.04 3.09
CA LYS A 64 15.15 13.03 4.11
C LYS A 64 14.07 11.96 4.24
N ASP A 65 12.80 12.36 4.20
CA ASP A 65 11.68 11.42 4.24
C ASP A 65 11.65 10.53 2.99
N SER A 66 11.93 11.10 1.81
CA SER A 66 12.03 10.35 0.54
C SER A 66 13.19 9.34 0.55
N ASP A 67 14.36 9.76 1.02
CA ASP A 67 15.55 8.91 1.15
C ASP A 67 15.29 7.78 2.18
N THR A 68 14.55 8.07 3.24
CA THR A 68 14.12 7.06 4.22
C THR A 68 13.18 6.03 3.59
N ILE A 69 12.19 6.46 2.79
CA ILE A 69 11.32 5.54 2.04
C ILE A 69 12.14 4.64 1.11
N LEU A 70 13.13 5.20 0.40
CA LEU A 70 13.99 4.44 -0.50
C LEU A 70 14.83 3.40 0.26
N SER A 71 15.41 3.77 1.40
CA SER A 71 16.17 2.87 2.28
C SER A 71 15.29 1.72 2.78
N ILE A 72 14.06 2.00 3.21
CA ILE A 72 13.10 0.96 3.63
C ILE A 72 12.80 -0.01 2.49
N LYS A 73 12.49 0.50 1.29
CA LYS A 73 12.16 -0.34 0.13
C LYS A 73 13.34 -1.23 -0.29
N THR A 74 14.55 -0.65 -0.32
CA THR A 74 15.77 -1.38 -0.66
C THR A 74 16.05 -2.49 0.35
N ALA A 75 15.99 -2.17 1.65
CA ALA A 75 16.20 -3.15 2.70
C ALA A 75 15.14 -4.27 2.67
N GLN A 76 13.87 -3.92 2.48
CA GLN A 76 12.78 -4.90 2.39
C GLN A 76 12.91 -5.81 1.16
N SER A 77 13.29 -5.26 0.00
CA SER A 77 13.56 -6.07 -1.20
C SER A 77 14.67 -7.07 -0.93
N ARG A 78 15.77 -6.61 -0.32
CA ARG A 78 16.90 -7.47 -0.01
C ARG A 78 16.56 -8.54 1.02
N GLN A 79 15.77 -8.23 2.06
CA GLN A 79 15.29 -9.25 3.02
C GLN A 79 14.48 -10.36 2.33
N ASN A 80 13.64 -10.01 1.35
CA ASN A 80 12.87 -11.00 0.61
C ASN A 80 13.76 -11.92 -0.22
N GLU A 81 14.82 -11.39 -0.84
CA GLU A 81 15.83 -12.19 -1.54
C GLU A 81 16.58 -13.11 -0.58
N LEU A 82 17.08 -12.58 0.54
CA LEU A 82 17.80 -13.37 1.54
C LEU A 82 16.95 -14.52 2.09
N LYS A 83 15.64 -14.32 2.26
CA LYS A 83 14.72 -15.38 2.67
C LYS A 83 14.64 -16.54 1.66
N VAL A 84 14.79 -16.26 0.37
CA VAL A 84 14.84 -17.31 -0.66
C VAL A 84 16.18 -18.04 -0.58
N PHE A 85 17.29 -17.31 -0.49
CA PHE A 85 18.62 -17.91 -0.38
C PHE A 85 18.79 -18.75 0.89
N SER A 86 18.29 -18.28 2.03
CA SER A 86 18.32 -19.04 3.29
C SER A 86 17.59 -20.38 3.14
N LYS A 87 16.40 -20.38 2.53
CA LYS A 87 15.64 -21.62 2.29
C LYS A 87 16.38 -22.59 1.37
N GLU A 88 17.08 -22.07 0.36
CA GLU A 88 17.88 -22.89 -0.55
C GLU A 88 19.08 -23.51 0.18
N VAL A 89 19.79 -22.73 1.00
CA VAL A 89 20.89 -23.23 1.84
C VAL A 89 20.40 -24.27 2.83
N ASP A 90 19.27 -24.04 3.52
CA ASP A 90 18.69 -25.02 4.44
C ASP A 90 18.31 -26.33 3.73
N LYS A 91 17.76 -26.24 2.51
CA LYS A 91 17.45 -27.41 1.70
C LYS A 91 18.72 -28.19 1.33
N LEU A 92 19.76 -27.49 0.88
CA LEU A 92 21.04 -28.09 0.50
C LEU A 92 21.74 -28.73 1.71
N LEU A 93 21.71 -28.08 2.88
CA LEU A 93 22.22 -28.65 4.14
C LEU A 93 21.49 -29.94 4.50
N HIS A 94 20.15 -29.97 4.39
CA HIS A 94 19.38 -31.19 4.64
C HIS A 94 19.68 -32.31 3.65
N GLU A 95 19.85 -32.00 2.36
CA GLU A 95 20.22 -32.98 1.33
C GLU A 95 21.63 -33.53 1.56
N GLN A 96 22.59 -32.67 1.90
CA GLN A 96 23.95 -33.09 2.22
C GLN A 96 24.01 -33.89 3.52
N GLN A 97 23.21 -33.55 4.53
CA GLN A 97 23.13 -34.35 5.76
C GLN A 97 22.65 -35.78 5.49
N ARG A 98 21.64 -35.94 4.63
CA ARG A 98 21.17 -37.27 4.20
C ARG A 98 22.26 -38.01 3.41
N THR A 99 22.97 -37.30 2.54
CA THR A 99 24.06 -37.88 1.75
C THR A 99 25.20 -38.34 2.65
N TYR A 100 25.61 -37.50 3.60
CA TYR A 100 26.59 -37.82 4.63
C TYR A 100 26.23 -39.08 5.41
N GLN A 101 25.00 -39.17 5.93
CA GLN A 101 24.53 -40.35 6.67
C GLN A 101 24.61 -41.63 5.83
N ASN A 102 24.15 -41.59 4.57
CA ASN A 102 24.23 -42.75 3.68
C ASN A 102 25.68 -43.15 3.39
N THR A 103 26.53 -42.19 2.99
CA THR A 103 27.94 -42.46 2.69
C THR A 103 28.70 -42.93 3.93
N ARG A 104 28.34 -42.43 5.12
CA ARG A 104 28.96 -42.85 6.39
C ARG A 104 28.58 -44.28 6.73
N ASN A 105 27.32 -44.64 6.58
CA ASN A 105 26.85 -46.01 6.79
C ASN A 105 27.54 -47.00 5.84
N ASP A 106 27.64 -46.63 4.56
CA ASP A 106 28.34 -47.45 3.55
C ASP A 106 29.83 -47.60 3.89
N PHE A 107 30.48 -46.52 4.34
CA PHE A 107 31.87 -46.55 4.78
C PHE A 107 32.07 -47.47 6.00
N ILE A 108 31.21 -47.38 7.02
CA ILE A 108 31.30 -48.23 8.23
C ILE A 108 31.18 -49.71 7.86
N LEU A 109 30.22 -50.05 6.99
CA LEU A 109 30.04 -51.42 6.51
C LEU A 109 31.28 -51.91 5.74
N LEU A 110 31.82 -51.08 4.83
CA LEU A 110 33.02 -51.40 4.06
C LEU A 110 34.24 -51.57 4.98
N PHE A 111 34.38 -50.70 5.99
CA PHE A 111 35.47 -50.74 6.97
C PHE A 111 35.42 -52.04 7.77
N PHE A 112 34.23 -52.40 8.27
CA PHE A 112 34.05 -53.67 8.97
C PHE A 112 34.37 -54.87 8.07
N GLN A 113 33.84 -54.93 6.85
CA GLN A 113 34.09 -56.02 5.91
C GLN A 113 35.59 -56.21 5.60
N THR A 114 36.31 -55.10 5.48
CA THR A 114 37.73 -55.10 5.13
C THR A 114 38.59 -55.60 6.30
N TYR A 115 38.22 -55.24 7.53
CA TYR A 115 39.01 -55.52 8.71
C TYR A 115 38.44 -56.62 9.63
N GLN A 116 37.35 -57.29 9.26
CA GLN A 116 36.66 -58.30 10.09
C GLN A 116 37.55 -59.43 10.62
N ASN A 117 38.67 -59.72 9.96
CA ASN A 117 39.62 -60.77 10.36
C ASN A 117 40.87 -60.21 11.06
N ASN A 118 40.94 -58.90 11.25
CA ASN A 118 42.06 -58.21 11.90
C ASN A 118 41.78 -57.98 13.38
N SER A 119 42.84 -57.92 14.18
CA SER A 119 42.81 -57.73 15.63
C SER A 119 42.66 -56.25 16.04
N LEU A 120 41.88 -55.47 15.31
CA LEU A 120 41.58 -54.08 15.67
C LEU A 120 40.55 -54.05 16.82
N PRO A 121 40.79 -53.31 17.92
CA PRO A 121 39.86 -53.23 19.06
C PRO A 121 38.44 -52.81 18.66
N GLN A 122 38.32 -51.87 17.72
CA GLN A 122 37.05 -51.36 17.23
C GLN A 122 36.28 -52.43 16.43
N ILE A 123 36.99 -53.27 15.68
CA ILE A 123 36.39 -54.39 14.97
C ILE A 123 35.98 -55.51 15.93
N ALA A 124 36.77 -55.77 16.98
CA ALA A 124 36.42 -56.74 18.00
C ALA A 124 35.11 -56.35 18.72
N HIS A 125 34.94 -55.07 19.03
CA HIS A 125 33.70 -54.53 19.60
C HIS A 125 32.49 -54.74 18.67
N ILE A 126 32.62 -54.37 17.39
CA ILE A 126 31.56 -54.57 16.39
C ILE A 126 31.28 -56.07 16.17
N ALA A 127 32.31 -56.91 16.13
CA ALA A 127 32.16 -58.35 15.95
C ALA A 127 31.40 -58.99 17.12
N GLN A 128 31.68 -58.56 18.36
CA GLN A 128 30.99 -59.04 19.54
C GLN A 128 29.50 -58.64 19.56
N SER A 129 29.17 -57.43 19.08
CA SER A 129 27.78 -56.97 19.05
C SER A 129 26.90 -57.77 18.09
N ILE A 130 27.47 -58.27 16.98
CA ILE A 130 26.75 -59.01 15.94
C ILE A 130 26.79 -60.54 16.07
N GLU A 131 27.58 -61.09 17.00
CA GLU A 131 27.76 -62.54 17.15
C GLU A 131 26.42 -63.32 17.27
N PRO A 132 25.44 -62.89 18.10
CA PRO A 132 24.15 -63.59 18.19
C PRO A 132 23.36 -63.60 16.87
N LEU A 133 23.53 -62.57 16.04
CA LEU A 133 22.91 -62.49 14.72
C LEU A 133 23.65 -63.38 13.72
N LYS A 134 24.97 -63.48 13.79
CA LYS A 134 25.76 -64.42 12.97
C LYS A 134 25.34 -65.86 13.21
N GLU A 135 25.25 -66.30 14.47
CA GLU A 135 24.78 -67.65 14.82
C GLU A 135 23.35 -67.91 14.29
N SER A 136 22.47 -66.92 14.42
CA SER A 136 21.09 -67.00 13.92
C SER A 136 21.02 -67.09 12.38
N ILE A 137 21.88 -66.34 11.67
CA ILE A 137 21.99 -66.38 10.21
C ILE A 137 22.50 -67.75 9.77
N GLU A 138 23.55 -68.27 10.40
CA GLU A 138 24.15 -69.57 10.05
C GLU A 138 23.12 -70.69 10.20
N LYS A 139 22.36 -70.71 11.30
CA LYS A 139 21.28 -71.67 11.52
C LYS A 139 20.20 -71.61 10.44
N VAL A 140 19.70 -70.41 10.11
CA VAL A 140 18.69 -70.22 9.06
C VAL A 140 19.23 -70.61 7.68
N GLN A 141 20.52 -70.40 7.44
CA GLN A 141 21.20 -70.76 6.19
C GLN A 141 21.36 -72.28 6.04
N GLN A 142 21.69 -72.99 7.13
CA GLN A 142 21.68 -74.45 7.17
C GLN A 142 20.26 -75.01 6.95
N GLU A 143 19.24 -74.48 7.65
CA GLU A 143 17.83 -74.85 7.45
C GLU A 143 17.38 -74.65 5.99
N LYS A 144 17.81 -73.57 5.35
CA LYS A 144 17.55 -73.30 3.94
C LYS A 144 18.22 -74.32 3.02
N GLN A 145 19.51 -74.61 3.22
CA GLN A 145 20.25 -75.59 2.41
C GLN A 145 19.64 -77.00 2.51
N GLU A 146 19.26 -77.42 3.71
CA GLU A 146 18.56 -78.70 3.91
C GLU A 146 17.21 -78.73 3.17
N LEU A 147 16.47 -77.63 3.21
CA LEU A 147 15.16 -77.53 2.54
C LEU A 147 15.29 -77.46 1.01
N GLU A 148 16.37 -76.85 0.49
CA GLU A 148 16.72 -76.86 -0.94
C GLU A 148 17.07 -78.28 -1.40
N HIS A 149 17.87 -79.02 -0.63
CA HIS A 149 18.13 -80.45 -0.89
C HIS A 149 16.84 -81.28 -0.89
N LYS A 150 16.00 -81.16 0.15
CA LYS A 150 14.70 -81.85 0.24
C LYS A 150 13.77 -81.50 -0.92
N LYS A 151 13.84 -80.27 -1.44
CA LYS A 151 13.08 -79.85 -2.62
C LYS A 151 13.61 -80.49 -3.89
N ASN A 152 14.92 -80.58 -4.08
CA ASN A 152 15.52 -81.17 -5.29
C ASN A 152 15.10 -82.65 -5.44
N ASP A 153 15.06 -83.38 -4.33
CA ASP A 153 14.74 -84.82 -4.28
C ASP A 153 13.23 -85.13 -4.26
N ALA A 154 12.36 -84.10 -4.20
CA ALA A 154 10.91 -84.26 -4.04
C ALA A 154 10.12 -84.37 -5.37
N HIS A 155 8.96 -85.04 -5.33
CA HIS A 155 7.98 -85.05 -6.43
C HIS A 155 7.19 -83.72 -6.51
N PHE A 156 6.51 -83.46 -7.65
CA PHE A 156 5.88 -82.18 -8.00
C PHE A 156 5.02 -81.54 -6.89
N PHE A 157 4.09 -82.30 -6.29
CA PHE A 157 3.22 -81.78 -5.23
C PHE A 157 3.97 -81.40 -3.95
N LYS A 158 5.07 -82.10 -3.61
CA LYS A 158 5.92 -81.78 -2.46
C LYS A 158 6.88 -80.62 -2.77
N LYS A 159 7.29 -80.45 -4.03
CA LYS A 159 8.00 -79.24 -4.51
C LYS A 159 7.14 -77.97 -4.40
N LEU A 160 5.83 -78.10 -4.64
CA LEU A 160 4.86 -77.01 -4.48
C LEU A 160 4.72 -76.56 -3.02
N THR A 161 4.76 -77.47 -2.05
CA THR A 161 4.65 -77.12 -0.62
C THR A 161 5.96 -76.62 0.00
N LEU A 162 7.12 -77.04 -0.52
CA LEU A 162 8.45 -76.60 -0.05
C LEU A 162 8.84 -75.20 -0.57
N SER A 163 8.28 -74.76 -1.70
CA SER A 163 8.64 -73.47 -2.31
C SER A 163 8.24 -72.24 -1.47
N PRO A 164 7.05 -72.17 -0.86
CA PRO A 164 6.69 -71.11 0.09
C PRO A 164 7.58 -71.10 1.36
N GLN A 165 7.98 -72.27 1.86
CA GLN A 165 8.86 -72.39 3.02
C GLN A 165 10.27 -71.85 2.72
N LEU A 166 10.82 -72.16 1.54
CA LEU A 166 12.08 -71.58 1.08
C LEU A 166 12.00 -70.06 0.91
N LEU A 167 10.89 -69.54 0.40
CA LEU A 167 10.68 -68.09 0.30
C LEU A 167 10.65 -67.44 1.69
N SER A 168 9.97 -68.07 2.65
CA SER A 168 9.94 -67.61 4.05
C SER A 168 11.34 -67.58 4.68
N LEU A 169 12.12 -68.64 4.52
CA LEU A 169 13.51 -68.68 5.00
C LEU A 169 14.40 -67.64 4.30
N LYS A 170 14.21 -67.43 2.99
CA LYS A 170 14.91 -66.37 2.25
C LYS A 170 14.58 -64.99 2.85
N ASN A 171 13.31 -64.68 3.08
CA ASN A 171 12.89 -63.41 3.68
C ASN A 171 13.42 -63.23 5.10
N LYS A 172 13.41 -64.30 5.91
CA LYS A 172 13.99 -64.29 7.27
C LYS A 172 15.49 -64.01 7.24
N LEU A 173 16.22 -64.64 6.31
CA LEU A 173 17.65 -64.43 6.13
C LEU A 173 17.95 -62.99 5.69
N THR A 174 17.20 -62.43 4.73
CA THR A 174 17.35 -61.01 4.35
C THR A 174 17.07 -60.07 5.53
N SER A 175 16.06 -60.38 6.35
CA SER A 175 15.75 -59.58 7.54
C SER A 175 16.83 -59.65 8.61
N LEU A 176 17.43 -60.82 8.85
CA LEU A 176 18.53 -60.98 9.82
C LEU A 176 19.80 -60.29 9.32
N GLN A 177 20.12 -60.41 8.03
CA GLN A 177 21.24 -59.69 7.42
C GLN A 177 21.07 -58.18 7.52
N LYS A 178 19.85 -57.67 7.29
CA LYS A 178 19.55 -56.25 7.46
C LYS A 178 19.78 -55.79 8.90
N LYS A 179 19.28 -56.54 9.88
CA LYS A 179 19.51 -56.25 11.31
C LYS A 179 20.98 -56.28 11.68
N MET A 180 21.74 -57.22 11.12
CA MET A 180 23.18 -57.30 11.34
C MET A 180 23.87 -56.04 10.80
N ASN A 181 23.54 -55.59 9.59
CA ASN A 181 24.09 -54.35 9.03
C ASN A 181 23.72 -53.12 9.87
N GLU A 182 22.46 -53.02 10.33
CA GLU A 182 22.01 -51.94 11.23
C GLU A 182 22.85 -51.92 12.52
N GLN A 183 23.13 -53.08 13.11
CA GLN A 183 23.92 -53.21 14.33
C GLN A 183 25.42 -52.94 14.12
N ILE A 184 25.96 -53.26 12.92
CA ILE A 184 27.33 -52.88 12.52
C ILE A 184 27.43 -51.36 12.41
N ILE A 185 26.44 -50.72 11.77
CA ILE A 185 26.40 -49.27 11.60
C ILE A 185 26.35 -48.59 12.97
N GLU A 186 25.44 -49.00 13.85
CA GLU A 186 25.27 -48.42 15.20
C GLU A 186 26.55 -48.55 16.04
N ALA A 187 27.11 -49.76 16.14
CA ALA A 187 28.36 -49.96 16.88
C ALA A 187 29.56 -49.24 16.23
N GLY A 188 29.55 -49.14 14.90
CA GLY A 188 30.58 -48.44 14.14
C GLY A 188 30.50 -46.92 14.28
N GLU A 189 29.31 -46.32 14.38
CA GLU A 189 29.15 -44.88 14.61
C GLU A 189 29.79 -44.43 15.93
N GLU A 190 29.68 -45.25 16.97
CA GLU A 190 30.29 -45.00 18.28
C GLU A 190 31.81 -45.24 18.27
N SER A 191 32.28 -46.22 17.50
CA SER A 191 33.65 -46.74 17.61
C SER A 191 34.62 -46.21 16.55
N LEU A 192 34.13 -45.78 15.38
CA LEU A 192 34.93 -45.35 14.22
C LEU A 192 34.93 -43.82 14.08
N THR A 193 35.64 -43.13 14.97
CA THR A 193 35.85 -41.68 14.87
C THR A 193 36.88 -41.34 13.79
N ASP A 194 36.94 -40.05 13.42
CA ASP A 194 37.89 -39.58 12.41
C ASP A 194 39.35 -39.78 12.84
N GLU A 195 39.64 -39.63 14.14
CA GLU A 195 40.94 -39.94 14.73
C GLU A 195 41.30 -41.42 14.58
N VAL A 196 40.36 -42.31 14.91
CA VAL A 196 40.55 -43.77 14.77
C VAL A 196 40.84 -44.14 13.32
N ILE A 197 40.09 -43.58 12.37
CA ILE A 197 40.28 -43.85 10.95
C ILE A 197 41.65 -43.35 10.49
N LYS A 198 42.08 -42.17 10.92
CA LYS A 198 43.42 -41.62 10.62
C LYS A 198 44.55 -42.48 11.18
N GLU A 199 44.40 -43.02 12.38
CA GLU A 199 45.38 -43.93 12.98
C GLU A 199 45.49 -45.24 12.20
N VAL A 200 44.36 -45.80 11.76
CA VAL A 200 44.31 -47.07 11.00
C VAL A 200 44.77 -46.88 9.55
N ARG A 201 44.64 -45.67 8.98
CA ARG A 201 44.97 -45.36 7.58
C ARG A 201 46.40 -45.77 7.22
N GLY A 202 47.41 -45.45 8.02
CA GLY A 202 48.78 -45.98 7.85
C GLY A 202 49.34 -45.94 6.41
N ALA A 203 50.33 -46.79 6.09
CA ALA A 203 50.93 -46.89 4.75
C ALA A 203 50.24 -47.91 3.82
N SER A 204 49.26 -48.66 4.33
CA SER A 204 48.61 -49.78 3.66
C SER A 204 47.08 -49.72 3.79
N PHE A 205 46.50 -48.52 3.70
CA PHE A 205 45.05 -48.36 3.62
C PHE A 205 44.53 -48.91 2.29
N PRO A 206 43.50 -49.76 2.30
CA PRO A 206 42.90 -50.26 1.07
C PRO A 206 42.32 -49.14 0.22
N GLU A 207 42.59 -49.16 -1.09
CA GLU A 207 42.21 -48.09 -2.04
C GLU A 207 40.70 -47.80 -2.04
N GLN A 208 39.86 -48.83 -1.85
CA GLN A 208 38.41 -48.67 -1.77
C GLN A 208 37.98 -47.91 -0.51
N LEU A 209 38.63 -48.17 0.63
CA LEU A 209 38.38 -47.43 1.87
C LEU A 209 38.92 -46.01 1.79
N GLU A 210 40.08 -45.81 1.17
CA GLU A 210 40.67 -44.50 0.90
C GLU A 210 39.70 -43.63 0.09
N THR A 211 39.18 -44.18 -1.01
CA THR A 211 38.21 -43.49 -1.87
C THR A 211 36.93 -43.13 -1.11
N ALA A 212 36.39 -44.06 -0.32
CA ALA A 212 35.18 -43.84 0.46
C ALA A 212 35.38 -42.79 1.58
N TYR A 213 36.54 -42.82 2.24
CA TYR A 213 36.89 -41.85 3.27
C TYR A 213 37.10 -40.44 2.71
N LEU A 214 37.80 -40.30 1.57
CA LEU A 214 37.94 -39.01 0.88
C LEU A 214 36.59 -38.46 0.42
N SER A 215 35.68 -39.33 -0.03
CA SER A 215 34.30 -38.94 -0.35
C SER A 215 33.56 -38.37 0.87
N LEU A 216 33.70 -39.01 2.04
CA LEU A 216 33.15 -38.50 3.30
C LEU A 216 33.74 -37.14 3.67
N GLN A 217 35.06 -36.99 3.63
CA GLN A 217 35.72 -35.71 3.92
C GLN A 217 35.23 -34.61 2.98
N ALA A 218 35.08 -34.90 1.68
CA ALA A 218 34.57 -33.94 0.72
C ALA A 218 33.11 -33.52 0.99
N ILE A 219 32.28 -34.40 1.54
CA ILE A 219 30.91 -34.06 1.97
C ILE A 219 30.96 -33.14 3.20
N VAL A 220 31.78 -33.48 4.21
CA VAL A 220 31.93 -32.66 5.42
C VAL A 220 32.43 -31.26 5.08
N SER A 221 33.47 -31.13 4.24
CA SER A 221 33.95 -29.82 3.80
C SER A 221 32.87 -28.99 3.10
N LYS A 222 32.00 -29.61 2.30
CA LYS A 222 30.85 -28.91 1.69
C LYS A 222 29.80 -28.51 2.71
N GLN A 223 29.61 -29.27 3.79
CA GLN A 223 28.71 -28.89 4.87
C GLN A 223 29.22 -27.65 5.60
N ASP A 224 30.52 -27.61 5.92
CA ASP A 224 31.17 -26.45 6.52
C ASP A 224 31.01 -25.19 5.65
N GLU A 225 31.28 -25.30 4.34
CA GLU A 225 31.09 -24.18 3.39
C GLU A 225 29.65 -23.65 3.35
N MET A 226 28.65 -24.52 3.49
CA MET A 226 27.24 -24.11 3.50
C MET A 226 26.83 -23.49 4.83
N GLU A 227 27.40 -23.94 5.95
CA GLU A 227 27.15 -23.33 7.26
C GLU A 227 27.77 -21.92 7.33
N ASP A 228 28.99 -21.74 6.80
CA ASP A 228 29.61 -20.42 6.64
C ASP A 228 28.75 -19.47 5.78
N ARG A 229 28.17 -20.00 4.69
CA ARG A 229 27.24 -19.26 3.84
C ARG A 229 25.97 -18.89 4.60
N LYS A 230 25.44 -19.78 5.44
CA LYS A 230 24.27 -19.52 6.28
C LYS A 230 24.55 -18.43 7.32
N GLU A 231 25.70 -18.46 7.97
CA GLU A 231 26.14 -17.43 8.90
C GLU A 231 26.26 -16.06 8.21
N THR A 232 26.82 -16.03 6.99
CA THR A 232 26.92 -14.79 6.19
C THR A 232 25.54 -14.22 5.88
N LEU A 233 24.58 -15.06 5.46
CA LEU A 233 23.20 -14.63 5.18
C LEU A 233 22.51 -14.10 6.44
N ASN A 234 22.70 -14.76 7.59
CA ASN A 234 22.14 -14.32 8.87
C ASN A 234 22.73 -12.98 9.33
N THR A 235 24.02 -12.78 9.14
CA THR A 235 24.71 -11.52 9.45
C THR A 235 24.17 -10.39 8.58
N GLU A 236 23.95 -10.64 7.29
CA GLU A 236 23.35 -9.66 6.38
C GLU A 236 21.89 -9.35 6.77
N GLN A 237 21.10 -10.39 7.09
CA GLN A 237 19.71 -10.24 7.53
C GLN A 237 19.61 -9.34 8.77
N LYS A 238 20.50 -9.52 9.75
CA LYS A 238 20.56 -8.69 10.95
C LYS A 238 20.87 -7.21 10.64
N LYS A 239 21.81 -6.94 9.73
CA LYS A 239 22.12 -5.57 9.28
C LYS A 239 20.93 -4.89 8.61
N LEU A 240 20.13 -5.64 7.85
CA LEU A 240 18.91 -5.11 7.23
C LEU A 240 17.83 -4.81 8.27
N GLU A 241 17.71 -5.62 9.32
CA GLU A 241 16.81 -5.36 10.45
C GLU A 241 17.21 -4.11 11.24
N GLU A 242 18.52 -3.93 11.47
CA GLU A 242 19.06 -2.70 12.06
C GLU A 242 18.73 -1.48 11.19
N THR A 243 18.97 -1.55 9.87
CA THR A 243 18.63 -0.47 8.92
C THR A 243 17.13 -0.12 8.95
N LEU A 244 16.24 -1.12 8.99
CA LEU A 244 14.80 -0.88 9.07
C LEU A 244 14.41 -0.23 10.40
N THR A 245 15.05 -0.64 11.50
CA THR A 245 14.85 -0.05 12.82
C THR A 245 15.28 1.42 12.85
N GLU A 246 16.44 1.73 12.27
CA GLU A 246 16.94 3.11 12.10
C GLU A 246 16.00 3.98 11.26
N CYS A 247 15.34 3.40 10.25
CA CYS A 247 14.30 4.08 9.46
C CYS A 247 12.96 4.27 10.21
N GLY A 248 12.87 3.81 11.46
CA GLY A 248 11.67 3.90 12.30
C GLY A 248 10.58 2.89 11.97
N VAL A 249 10.95 1.73 11.40
CA VAL A 249 10.00 0.63 11.18
C VAL A 249 9.76 -0.13 12.49
N ALA A 250 8.60 0.10 13.13
CA ALA A 250 8.21 -0.62 14.35
C ALA A 250 7.34 -1.86 14.06
N ASP A 251 6.41 -1.75 13.11
CA ASP A 251 5.48 -2.82 12.74
C ASP A 251 5.87 -3.46 11.40
N THR A 252 5.51 -2.79 10.29
CA THR A 252 5.77 -3.26 8.94
C THR A 252 6.38 -2.13 8.11
N PRO A 253 7.29 -2.44 7.18
CA PRO A 253 7.84 -1.46 6.24
C PRO A 253 6.76 -0.62 5.55
N GLN A 254 5.67 -1.27 5.12
CA GLN A 254 4.58 -0.59 4.41
C GLN A 254 3.85 0.44 5.28
N LYS A 255 3.59 0.14 6.57
CA LYS A 255 2.96 1.12 7.47
C LYS A 255 3.83 2.36 7.63
N ARG A 256 5.14 2.18 7.79
CA ARG A 256 6.08 3.31 7.91
C ARG A 256 6.15 4.13 6.63
N ILE A 257 6.19 3.49 5.46
CA ILE A 257 6.15 4.16 4.15
C ILE A 257 4.89 5.01 4.01
N ASN A 258 3.71 4.50 4.41
CA ASN A 258 2.46 5.26 4.33
C ASN A 258 2.51 6.52 5.20
N ILE A 259 3.00 6.40 6.44
CA ILE A 259 3.19 7.55 7.34
C ILE A 259 4.11 8.60 6.72
N LEU A 260 5.26 8.18 6.19
CA LEU A 260 6.21 9.08 5.52
C LEU A 260 5.60 9.72 4.26
N THR A 261 4.76 8.98 3.52
CA THR A 261 4.06 9.51 2.34
C THR A 261 3.07 10.61 2.73
N ASP A 262 2.33 10.44 3.83
CA ASP A 262 1.42 11.47 4.33
C ASP A 262 2.19 12.71 4.83
N ILE A 263 3.33 12.51 5.49
CA ILE A 263 4.23 13.59 5.92
C ILE A 263 4.78 14.35 4.70
N ILE A 264 5.23 13.64 3.67
CA ILE A 264 5.71 14.25 2.41
C ILE A 264 4.59 15.07 1.79
N LYS A 265 3.36 14.55 1.68
CA LYS A 265 2.23 15.29 1.12
C LYS A 265 1.96 16.59 1.89
N ASN A 266 1.96 16.54 3.22
CA ASN A 266 1.80 17.73 4.06
C ASN A 266 2.95 18.73 3.87
N THR A 267 4.17 18.21 3.69
CA THR A 267 5.35 19.04 3.47
C THR A 267 5.32 19.70 2.09
N ASP A 268 4.91 18.96 1.05
CA ASP A 268 4.71 19.48 -0.31
C ASP A 268 3.65 20.60 -0.29
N GLU A 269 2.51 20.41 0.40
CA GLU A 269 1.49 21.46 0.58
C GLU A 269 2.05 22.74 1.25
N LYS A 270 2.94 22.59 2.25
CA LYS A 270 3.59 23.74 2.90
C LYS A 270 4.62 24.44 2.02
N ILE A 271 5.37 23.67 1.21
CA ILE A 271 6.31 24.21 0.24
C ILE A 271 5.55 25.04 -0.79
N GLU A 272 4.49 24.48 -1.38
CA GLU A 272 3.65 25.18 -2.37
C GLU A 272 3.00 26.44 -1.78
N GLU A 273 2.57 26.40 -0.50
CA GLU A 273 2.03 27.57 0.19
C GLU A 273 3.08 28.68 0.34
N ALA A 274 4.28 28.34 0.81
CA ALA A 274 5.37 29.30 1.01
C ALA A 274 5.77 29.96 -0.33
N GLU A 275 5.89 29.16 -1.39
CA GLU A 275 6.16 29.65 -2.75
C GLU A 275 5.05 30.57 -3.25
N ARG A 276 3.79 30.19 -3.05
CA ARG A 276 2.65 31.03 -3.45
C ARG A 276 2.62 32.35 -2.69
N GLN A 277 2.87 32.33 -1.38
CA GLN A 277 2.92 33.55 -0.56
C GLN A 277 4.06 34.46 -1.02
N GLN A 278 5.26 33.92 -1.23
CA GLN A 278 6.40 34.67 -1.74
C GLN A 278 6.08 35.31 -3.10
N GLY A 279 5.51 34.55 -4.05
CA GLY A 279 5.17 35.08 -5.36
C GLY A 279 4.10 36.18 -5.31
N SER A 280 3.10 36.05 -4.43
CA SER A 280 2.08 37.10 -4.22
C SER A 280 2.71 38.36 -3.64
N GLN A 281 3.43 38.24 -2.52
CA GLN A 281 4.05 39.37 -1.83
C GLN A 281 5.06 40.09 -2.74
N TYR A 282 5.85 39.33 -3.49
CA TYR A 282 6.79 39.90 -4.45
C TYR A 282 6.08 40.66 -5.58
N SER A 283 4.93 40.15 -6.05
CA SER A 283 4.15 40.82 -7.07
C SER A 283 3.49 42.11 -6.56
N ASP A 284 3.08 42.13 -5.29
CA ASP A 284 2.41 43.27 -4.64
C ASP A 284 3.30 44.52 -4.54
N ILE A 285 4.61 44.34 -4.67
CA ILE A 285 5.59 45.43 -4.69
C ILE A 285 5.48 46.24 -5.98
N PHE A 286 5.22 45.56 -7.11
CA PHE A 286 5.24 46.15 -8.46
C PHE A 286 3.84 46.38 -9.04
N TYR A 287 2.85 45.65 -8.53
CA TYR A 287 1.49 45.67 -9.04
C TYR A 287 0.49 45.68 -7.89
N THR A 288 -0.57 46.48 -8.02
CA THR A 288 -1.70 46.47 -7.09
C THR A 288 -2.52 45.18 -7.21
N GLU A 289 -3.46 44.95 -6.30
CA GLU A 289 -4.42 43.85 -6.40
C GLU A 289 -5.26 43.89 -7.69
N ALA A 290 -5.45 45.08 -8.27
CA ALA A 290 -6.14 45.28 -9.55
C ALA A 290 -5.24 44.99 -10.78
N GLY A 291 -3.93 44.76 -10.57
CA GLY A 291 -2.95 44.54 -11.63
C GLY A 291 -2.40 45.83 -12.25
N GLU A 292 -2.60 46.98 -11.60
CA GLU A 292 -2.02 48.26 -12.03
C GLU A 292 -0.61 48.42 -11.48
N LYS A 293 0.28 49.06 -12.23
CA LYS A 293 1.66 49.28 -11.78
C LYS A 293 1.70 50.20 -10.55
N THR A 294 2.54 49.85 -9.59
CA THR A 294 2.91 50.74 -8.48
C THR A 294 3.98 51.73 -8.94
N ASP A 295 4.37 52.65 -8.04
CA ASP A 295 5.47 53.58 -8.26
C ASP A 295 6.86 52.90 -8.18
N GLU A 296 6.93 51.63 -7.74
CA GLU A 296 8.19 50.90 -7.61
C GLU A 296 8.77 50.55 -9.00
N PRO A 297 10.03 50.89 -9.27
CA PRO A 297 10.62 50.64 -10.57
C PRO A 297 11.00 49.15 -10.74
N LEU A 298 10.72 48.58 -11.92
CA LEU A 298 11.18 47.23 -12.30
C LEU A 298 12.70 47.14 -12.57
N THR A 299 13.47 48.17 -12.19
CA THR A 299 14.91 48.25 -12.43
C THR A 299 15.67 47.38 -11.44
N GLY A 300 16.51 46.46 -11.92
CA GLY A 300 17.30 45.56 -11.08
C GLY A 300 16.64 44.21 -10.80
N ILE A 301 15.42 43.98 -11.31
CA ILE A 301 14.78 42.66 -11.27
C ILE A 301 15.44 41.74 -12.31
N PRO A 302 15.83 40.50 -11.94
CA PRO A 302 16.28 39.50 -12.89
C PRO A 302 15.27 39.31 -14.04
N GLU A 303 15.75 39.32 -15.29
CA GLU A 303 14.92 39.16 -16.50
C GLU A 303 14.02 37.92 -16.45
N LEU A 304 14.46 36.88 -15.73
CA LEU A 304 13.71 35.64 -15.54
C LEU A 304 12.34 35.84 -14.85
N PHE A 305 12.20 36.86 -14.00
CA PHE A 305 10.98 37.07 -13.21
C PHE A 305 9.92 37.92 -13.93
N LYS A 306 10.33 38.75 -14.90
CA LYS A 306 9.42 39.68 -15.59
C LYS A 306 8.23 38.99 -16.27
N PRO A 307 8.39 37.86 -16.97
CA PRO A 307 7.25 37.17 -17.58
C PRO A 307 6.20 36.72 -16.56
N TYR A 308 6.62 36.29 -15.38
CA TYR A 308 5.71 35.90 -14.30
C TYR A 308 4.96 37.12 -13.76
N LEU A 309 5.67 38.20 -13.47
CA LEU A 309 5.09 39.45 -12.97
C LEU A 309 4.06 40.04 -13.96
N ASP A 310 4.38 40.07 -15.26
CA ASP A 310 3.48 40.57 -16.30
C ASP A 310 2.22 39.69 -16.42
N ALA A 311 2.38 38.35 -16.37
CA ALA A 311 1.26 37.43 -16.40
C ALA A 311 0.36 37.58 -15.16
N ILE A 312 0.95 37.71 -13.97
CA ILE A 312 0.23 37.93 -12.71
C ILE A 312 -0.62 39.21 -12.80
N ALA A 313 -0.04 40.31 -13.27
CA ALA A 313 -0.75 41.57 -13.47
C ALA A 313 -1.92 41.41 -14.45
N GLU A 314 -1.71 40.71 -15.58
CA GLU A 314 -2.78 40.44 -16.56
C GLU A 314 -3.94 39.65 -15.94
N TYR A 315 -3.65 38.62 -15.14
CA TYR A 315 -4.68 37.81 -14.48
C TYR A 315 -5.41 38.58 -13.38
N ARG A 316 -4.74 39.47 -12.64
CA ARG A 316 -5.40 40.39 -11.69
C ARG A 316 -6.40 41.30 -12.40
N VAL A 317 -6.02 41.89 -13.55
CA VAL A 317 -6.94 42.70 -14.37
C VAL A 317 -8.13 41.87 -14.87
N LYS A 318 -7.91 40.63 -15.33
CA LYS A 318 -8.99 39.73 -15.75
C LYS A 318 -9.95 39.41 -14.62
N LEU A 319 -9.44 39.15 -13.41
CA LEU A 319 -10.26 38.90 -12.22
C LEU A 319 -11.08 40.13 -11.81
N GLY A 320 -10.49 41.32 -11.87
CA GLY A 320 -11.19 42.59 -11.61
C GLY A 320 -12.35 42.80 -12.58
N LYS A 321 -12.12 42.62 -13.89
CA LYS A 321 -13.18 42.71 -14.91
C LYS A 321 -14.28 41.66 -14.70
N ASN A 322 -13.90 40.42 -14.42
CA ASN A 322 -14.85 39.35 -14.16
C ASN A 322 -15.69 39.60 -12.89
N ALA A 323 -15.13 40.21 -11.85
CA ALA A 323 -15.88 40.60 -10.65
C ALA A 323 -16.98 41.62 -10.98
N ILE A 324 -16.65 42.64 -11.78
CA ILE A 324 -17.60 43.65 -12.24
C ILE A 324 -18.70 43.01 -13.10
N ASP A 325 -18.35 42.09 -14.01
CA ASP A 325 -19.31 41.35 -14.83
C ASP A 325 -20.30 40.54 -13.97
N ILE A 326 -19.80 39.88 -12.91
CA ILE A 326 -20.63 39.11 -11.97
C ILE A 326 -21.61 40.05 -11.26
N GLU A 327 -21.10 41.14 -10.67
CA GLU A 327 -21.91 42.12 -9.94
C GLU A 327 -22.99 42.73 -10.84
N TYR A 328 -22.62 43.05 -12.09
CA TYR A 328 -23.56 43.56 -13.09
C TYR A 328 -24.70 42.57 -13.37
N ILE A 329 -24.39 41.29 -13.62
CA ILE A 329 -25.41 40.26 -13.88
C ILE A 329 -26.29 40.02 -12.65
N GLU A 330 -25.72 40.03 -11.43
CA GLU A 330 -26.48 39.92 -10.19
C GLU A 330 -27.47 41.08 -10.02
N ASN A 331 -27.04 42.30 -10.32
CA ASN A 331 -27.91 43.48 -10.32
C ASN A 331 -29.00 43.41 -11.39
N GLU A 332 -28.71 42.92 -12.60
CA GLU A 332 -29.74 42.70 -13.64
C GLU A 332 -30.79 41.67 -13.21
N ILE A 333 -30.39 40.59 -12.57
CA ILE A 333 -31.32 39.57 -12.04
C ILE A 333 -32.21 40.18 -10.96
N ALA A 334 -31.63 40.95 -10.03
CA ALA A 334 -32.38 41.63 -8.97
C ALA A 334 -33.38 42.64 -9.55
N LEU A 335 -32.93 43.47 -10.49
CA LEU A 335 -33.76 44.45 -11.18
C LEU A 335 -34.94 43.78 -11.90
N ALA A 336 -34.69 42.71 -12.66
CA ALA A 336 -35.75 41.97 -13.35
C ALA A 336 -36.78 41.38 -12.35
N GLY A 337 -36.33 40.96 -11.17
CA GLY A 337 -37.19 40.51 -10.08
C GLY A 337 -38.10 41.63 -9.55
N GLU A 338 -37.55 42.82 -9.30
CA GLU A 338 -38.32 43.98 -8.84
C GLU A 338 -39.31 44.48 -9.90
N VAL A 339 -38.90 44.52 -11.18
CA VAL A 339 -39.80 44.87 -12.28
C VAL A 339 -41.00 43.92 -12.32
N HIS A 340 -40.78 42.60 -12.20
CA HIS A 340 -41.87 41.63 -12.18
C HIS A 340 -42.82 41.79 -10.99
N LYS A 341 -42.30 42.15 -9.81
CA LYS A 341 -43.13 42.47 -8.63
C LYS A 341 -43.98 43.71 -8.89
N ILE A 342 -43.40 44.77 -9.47
CA ILE A 342 -44.12 45.99 -9.82
C ILE A 342 -45.24 45.67 -10.81
N GLU A 343 -44.97 44.90 -11.86
CA GLU A 343 -46.00 44.46 -12.83
C GLU A 343 -47.13 43.69 -12.16
N THR A 344 -46.80 42.82 -11.20
CA THR A 344 -47.80 42.04 -10.45
C THR A 344 -48.67 42.95 -9.58
N LEU A 345 -48.06 43.90 -8.88
CA LEU A 345 -48.78 44.90 -8.06
C LEU A 345 -49.66 45.80 -8.93
N GLN A 346 -49.19 46.22 -10.11
CA GLN A 346 -49.98 47.00 -11.06
C GLN A 346 -51.22 46.23 -11.53
N LYS A 347 -51.07 44.93 -11.84
CA LYS A 347 -52.20 44.06 -12.18
C LYS A 347 -53.19 43.92 -11.02
N ALA A 348 -52.70 43.76 -9.79
CA ALA A 348 -53.55 43.71 -8.60
C ALA A 348 -54.31 45.03 -8.39
N ILE A 349 -53.64 46.18 -8.52
CA ILE A 349 -54.27 47.51 -8.44
C ILE A 349 -55.35 47.66 -9.50
N ALA A 350 -55.10 47.24 -10.74
CA ALA A 350 -56.10 47.28 -11.80
C ALA A 350 -57.34 46.43 -11.44
N GLY A 351 -57.13 45.21 -10.92
CA GLY A 351 -58.22 44.36 -10.45
C GLY A 351 -59.00 44.95 -9.27
N TYR A 352 -58.31 45.58 -8.31
CA TYR A 352 -58.96 46.28 -7.20
C TYR A 352 -59.80 47.47 -7.68
N ARG A 353 -59.30 48.26 -8.64
CA ARG A 353 -60.06 49.37 -9.25
C ARG A 353 -61.33 48.88 -9.95
N GLU A 354 -61.23 47.76 -10.69
CA GLU A 354 -62.39 47.13 -11.31
C GLU A 354 -63.41 46.68 -10.26
N GLY A 355 -62.96 46.03 -9.19
CA GLY A 355 -63.81 45.64 -8.06
C GLY A 355 -64.50 46.83 -7.39
N ILE A 356 -63.77 47.92 -7.14
CA ILE A 356 -64.36 49.18 -6.60
C ILE A 356 -65.46 49.69 -7.51
N THR A 357 -65.21 49.75 -8.83
CA THR A 357 -66.21 50.20 -9.81
C THR A 357 -67.48 49.33 -9.80
N GLN A 358 -67.33 48.02 -9.59
CA GLN A 358 -68.46 47.10 -9.45
C GLN A 358 -69.25 47.37 -8.17
N TYR A 359 -68.57 47.58 -7.04
CA TYR A 359 -69.23 47.90 -5.78
C TYR A 359 -69.94 49.25 -5.81
N GLU A 360 -69.35 50.27 -6.44
CA GLU A 360 -69.98 51.58 -6.63
C GLU A 360 -71.32 51.46 -7.37
N LYS A 361 -71.38 50.65 -8.44
CA LYS A 361 -72.65 50.38 -9.16
C LYS A 361 -73.70 49.68 -8.30
N LEU A 362 -73.28 48.78 -7.43
CA LEU A 362 -74.19 48.09 -6.50
C LEU A 362 -74.74 49.06 -5.46
N ILE A 363 -73.89 49.93 -4.91
CA ILE A 363 -74.28 50.99 -3.97
C ILE A 363 -75.31 51.91 -4.63
N GLU A 364 -75.02 52.43 -5.82
CA GLU A 364 -75.92 53.33 -6.56
C GLU A 364 -77.28 52.66 -6.86
N THR A 365 -77.28 51.35 -7.10
CA THR A 365 -78.52 50.58 -7.30
C THR A 365 -79.32 50.47 -6.01
N ALA A 366 -78.67 50.14 -4.89
CA ALA A 366 -79.32 50.08 -3.59
C ALA A 366 -79.88 51.46 -3.15
N GLU A 367 -79.15 52.55 -3.41
CA GLU A 367 -79.62 53.91 -3.14
C GLU A 367 -80.88 54.26 -3.96
N ARG A 368 -80.91 53.90 -5.25
CA ARG A 368 -82.11 54.06 -6.10
C ARG A 368 -83.29 53.23 -5.60
N ASP A 369 -83.06 52.01 -5.16
CA ASP A 369 -84.10 51.14 -4.64
C ASP A 369 -84.63 51.68 -3.30
N ILE A 370 -83.78 52.16 -2.39
CA ILE A 370 -84.19 52.85 -1.15
C ILE A 370 -85.08 54.04 -1.46
N ALA A 371 -84.66 54.94 -2.37
CA ALA A 371 -85.44 56.11 -2.72
C ALA A 371 -86.83 55.74 -3.27
N ARG A 372 -86.92 54.66 -4.07
CA ARG A 372 -88.20 54.15 -4.58
C ARG A 372 -89.07 53.56 -3.47
N GLU A 373 -88.50 52.77 -2.57
CA GLU A 373 -89.23 52.20 -1.44
C GLU A 373 -89.71 53.28 -0.46
N GLU A 374 -88.94 54.35 -0.27
CA GLU A 374 -89.36 55.53 0.49
C GLU A 374 -90.55 56.25 -0.17
N GLU A 375 -90.55 56.40 -1.50
CA GLU A 375 -91.67 56.96 -2.25
C GLU A 375 -92.94 56.10 -2.12
N ILE A 376 -92.80 54.77 -2.26
CA ILE A 376 -93.90 53.82 -2.05
C ILE A 376 -94.44 53.91 -0.62
N LYS A 377 -93.55 53.95 0.38
CA LYS A 377 -93.92 54.10 1.79
C LYS A 377 -94.75 55.37 2.00
N LEU A 378 -94.30 56.50 1.44
CA LEU A 378 -94.99 57.79 1.55
C LEU A 378 -96.38 57.72 0.94
N GLY A 379 -96.52 57.14 -0.26
CA GLY A 379 -97.82 56.93 -0.90
C GLY A 379 -98.75 55.99 -0.11
N LEU A 380 -98.21 54.96 0.56
CA LEU A 380 -98.98 54.10 1.46
C LEU A 380 -99.39 54.81 2.74
N GLU A 381 -98.54 55.65 3.31
CA GLU A 381 -98.86 56.48 4.48
C GLU A 381 -99.99 57.48 4.17
N GLU A 382 -99.94 58.14 3.01
CA GLU A 382 -101.01 59.02 2.51
C GLU A 382 -102.33 58.26 2.34
N ARG A 383 -102.31 57.11 1.67
CA ARG A 383 -103.50 56.28 1.45
C ARG A 383 -104.08 55.73 2.75
N ASN A 384 -103.24 55.37 3.72
CA ASN A 384 -103.70 54.96 5.06
C ASN A 384 -104.34 56.12 5.82
N ASN A 385 -103.85 57.34 5.68
CA ASN A 385 -104.45 58.52 6.28
C ASN A 385 -105.83 58.83 5.65
N GLU A 386 -105.97 58.68 4.34
CA GLU A 386 -107.27 58.79 3.65
C GLU A 386 -108.26 57.71 4.12
N LEU A 387 -107.85 56.45 4.22
CA LEU A 387 -108.70 55.36 4.72
C LEU A 387 -109.10 55.54 6.19
N LYS A 388 -108.20 56.05 7.05
CA LYS A 388 -108.54 56.45 8.42
C LYS A 388 -109.62 57.53 8.47
N SER A 389 -109.58 58.50 7.55
CA SER A 389 -110.58 59.57 7.47
C SER A 389 -111.96 59.07 7.02
N GLN A 390 -112.02 57.97 6.27
CA GLN A 390 -113.27 57.32 5.87
C GLN A 390 -113.81 56.34 6.93
N GLY A 391 -112.94 55.73 7.74
CA GLY A 391 -113.31 54.81 8.83
C GLY A 391 -113.60 55.50 10.18
N SER A 392 -113.47 56.82 10.28
CA SER A 392 -113.71 57.60 11.50
C SER A 392 -115.01 58.42 11.46
N ALA A 393 -115.88 58.16 10.48
CA ALA A 393 -117.24 58.68 10.43
C ALA A 393 -118.22 57.64 10.99
N ASP A 394 -118.16 57.43 12.31
CA ASP A 394 -119.26 56.90 13.15
C ASP A 394 -119.42 57.84 14.36
#